data_AF-A0A8C2NPP9-F1
#
_entry.id   AF-A0A8C2NPP9-F1
#
_cell.length_a   1.000
_cell.length_b   1.000
_cell.length_c   1.000
_cell.angle_alpha   90.00
_cell.angle_beta   90.00
_cell.angle_gamma   90.00
#
_symmetry.space_group_name_H-M   'P 1'
#
loop_
_entity.id
_entity.type
_entity.pdbx_description
1 polymer ?
#
loop_
_entity_poly.entity_id
_entity_poly.type
_entity_poly.pdbx_seq_one_letter_code
_entity_poly.pdbx_strand_id
1 'polypeptide(L)'
;MLEKLTVSYDEAGTTCLIALLSDKDLTVANVGDSRGVLCDKDGNAIPLSHDHKPYQLKERKRIKRAGGFISFNGSWRVQGILAMSRSLGDYPLKNLNVVIPDPDILTFDLDKLQPEFMILASDGLWDAFSNEEAVRFIKDRLDEPHFGAKSIVLQSFYRGCPDNITVMVVKFRNSSKTEEQ
;
A
#
# COMPACT_ATOMS: atom_id res chain seq x y z
N MET A 1 -30.06 29.57 -25.51
CA MET A 1 -28.70 29.40 -24.99
C MET A 1 -28.75 28.21 -24.06
N LEU A 2 -28.53 27.00 -24.60
CA LEU A 2 -28.49 25.78 -23.81
C LEU A 2 -27.13 25.75 -23.12
N GLU A 3 -27.11 26.00 -21.81
CA GLU A 3 -25.96 25.64 -20.97
C GLU A 3 -25.74 24.14 -21.16
N LYS A 4 -24.65 23.80 -21.85
CA LYS A 4 -24.13 22.45 -21.79
C LYS A 4 -23.76 22.24 -20.33
N LEU A 5 -24.60 21.51 -19.60
CA LEU A 5 -24.19 20.79 -18.40
C LEU A 5 -23.05 19.87 -18.85
N THR A 6 -21.82 20.37 -18.79
CA THR A 6 -20.63 19.55 -18.90
C THR A 6 -20.66 18.65 -17.67
N VAL A 7 -21.11 17.42 -17.87
CA VAL A 7 -20.87 16.34 -16.93
C VAL A 7 -19.36 16.30 -16.73
N SER A 8 -18.86 16.80 -15.60
CA SER A 8 -17.45 16.60 -15.24
C SER A 8 -17.34 15.13 -14.89
N TYR A 9 -16.85 14.33 -15.82
CA TYR A 9 -16.44 12.98 -15.47
C TYR A 9 -15.30 13.11 -14.47
N ASP A 10 -15.49 12.55 -13.27
CA ASP A 10 -14.43 12.46 -12.30
C ASP A 10 -13.37 11.49 -12.84
N GLU A 11 -12.23 12.05 -13.23
CA GLU A 11 -11.09 11.30 -13.75
C GLU A 11 -10.14 10.86 -12.63
N ALA A 12 -10.49 11.12 -11.35
CA ALA A 12 -9.66 10.78 -10.21
C ALA A 12 -9.37 9.27 -10.15
N GLY A 13 -8.18 8.97 -9.63
CA GLY A 13 -7.72 7.63 -9.35
C GLY A 13 -7.47 7.42 -7.87
N THR A 14 -7.36 6.16 -7.48
CA THR A 14 -6.96 5.78 -6.13
C THR A 14 -6.20 4.46 -6.11
N THR A 15 -5.34 4.31 -5.11
CA THR A 15 -4.78 3.02 -4.73
C THR A 15 -5.84 2.19 -3.99
N CYS A 16 -5.58 0.91 -3.86
CA CYS A 16 -6.39 0.05 -3.02
C CYS A 16 -5.51 -1.04 -2.42
N LEU A 17 -5.45 -1.08 -1.10
CA LEU A 17 -4.79 -2.14 -0.34
C LEU A 17 -5.83 -2.74 0.60
N ILE A 18 -6.12 -4.02 0.41
CA ILE A 18 -7.12 -4.76 1.17
C ILE A 18 -6.43 -5.94 1.84
N ALA A 19 -6.70 -6.14 3.12
CA ALA A 19 -6.35 -7.33 3.86
C ALA A 19 -7.63 -8.04 4.32
N LEU A 20 -7.83 -9.26 3.84
CA LEU A 20 -8.94 -10.14 4.23
C LEU A 20 -8.40 -11.25 5.13
N LEU A 21 -8.89 -11.26 6.37
CA LEU A 21 -8.61 -12.32 7.32
C LEU A 21 -9.75 -13.35 7.30
N SER A 22 -9.44 -14.60 6.98
CA SER A 22 -10.38 -15.72 7.01
C SER A 22 -9.72 -16.92 7.67
N ASP A 23 -10.18 -17.29 8.87
CA ASP A 23 -9.58 -18.33 9.71
C ASP A 23 -8.07 -18.11 9.91
N LYS A 24 -7.24 -18.97 9.31
CA LYS A 24 -5.78 -18.93 9.37
C LYS A 24 -5.13 -18.29 8.14
N ASP A 25 -5.92 -17.89 7.16
CA ASP A 25 -5.41 -17.31 5.91
C ASP A 25 -5.58 -15.79 5.94
N LEU A 26 -4.47 -15.08 5.70
CA LEU A 26 -4.45 -13.66 5.43
C LEU A 26 -4.25 -13.46 3.93
N THR A 27 -5.29 -13.00 3.24
CA THR A 27 -5.22 -12.66 1.81
C THR A 27 -5.13 -11.15 1.62
N VAL A 28 -4.10 -10.70 0.92
CA VAL A 28 -3.84 -9.27 0.66
C VAL A 28 -3.91 -9.00 -0.84
N ALA A 29 -4.73 -8.03 -1.22
CA ALA A 29 -4.85 -7.56 -2.59
C ALA A 29 -4.37 -6.11 -2.67
N ASN A 30 -3.49 -5.81 -3.63
CA ASN A 30 -2.94 -4.47 -3.83
C ASN A 30 -3.12 -3.98 -5.27
N VAL A 31 -3.53 -2.72 -5.42
CA VAL A 31 -3.52 -1.94 -6.65
C VAL A 31 -2.90 -0.58 -6.31
N GLY A 32 -1.82 -0.20 -6.98
CA GLY A 32 -1.07 1.03 -6.68
C GLY A 32 0.11 0.80 -5.74
N ASP A 33 0.52 1.84 -5.01
CA ASP A 33 1.75 1.90 -4.21
C ASP A 33 1.53 2.12 -2.71
N SER A 34 0.30 1.95 -2.25
CA SER A 34 0.08 1.62 -0.84
C SER A 34 0.68 0.23 -0.55
N ARG A 35 1.18 0.04 0.67
CA ARG A 35 1.88 -1.20 1.04
C ARG A 35 1.43 -1.74 2.38
N GLY A 36 1.33 -3.07 2.44
CA GLY A 36 1.12 -3.83 3.67
C GLY A 36 2.41 -4.53 4.09
N VAL A 37 2.71 -4.51 5.38
CA VAL A 37 3.86 -5.20 5.99
C VAL A 37 3.44 -5.85 7.31
N LEU A 38 3.80 -7.10 7.51
CA LEU A 38 3.52 -7.88 8.72
C LEU A 38 4.79 -8.07 9.55
N CYS A 39 4.66 -8.04 10.87
CA CYS A 39 5.70 -8.50 11.80
C CYS A 39 5.42 -9.95 12.18
N ASP A 40 6.31 -10.87 11.80
CA ASP A 40 6.22 -12.27 12.25
C ASP A 40 6.63 -12.42 13.72
N LYS A 41 6.47 -13.64 14.27
CA LYS A 41 6.86 -13.98 15.65
C LYS A 41 8.33 -13.73 16.00
N ASP A 42 9.20 -13.69 14.99
CA ASP A 42 10.65 -13.52 15.15
C ASP A 42 11.04 -12.03 15.03
N GLY A 43 10.05 -11.14 14.80
CA GLY A 43 10.26 -9.71 14.64
C GLY A 43 10.67 -9.29 13.23
N ASN A 44 10.56 -10.18 12.24
CA ASN A 44 10.93 -9.87 10.85
C ASN A 44 9.79 -9.13 10.14
N ALA A 45 10.19 -8.23 9.24
CA ALA A 45 9.25 -7.54 8.36
C ALA A 45 8.96 -8.39 7.12
N ILE A 46 7.72 -8.87 7.00
CA ILE A 46 7.24 -9.65 5.87
C ILE A 46 6.39 -8.74 4.98
N PRO A 47 6.82 -8.43 3.73
CA PRO A 47 6.00 -7.64 2.82
C PRO A 47 4.74 -8.41 2.43
N LEU A 48 3.58 -7.83 2.70
CA LEU A 48 2.27 -8.39 2.34
C LEU A 48 1.84 -8.00 0.92
N SER A 49 2.44 -6.95 0.37
CA SER A 49 2.22 -6.49 -1.00
C SER A 49 3.49 -5.91 -1.60
N HIS A 50 3.47 -5.73 -2.92
CA HIS A 50 4.52 -5.01 -3.64
C HIS A 50 3.89 -3.79 -4.31
N ASP A 51 4.54 -2.64 -4.18
CA ASP A 51 4.10 -1.40 -4.83
C ASP A 51 4.08 -1.58 -6.34
N HIS A 52 3.15 -0.93 -7.02
CA HIS A 52 3.09 -0.89 -8.47
C HIS A 52 3.74 0.39 -9.00
N LYS A 53 5.07 0.44 -8.97
CA LYS A 53 5.83 1.61 -9.44
C LYS A 53 6.24 1.44 -10.92
N PRO A 54 6.22 2.51 -11.74
CA PRO A 54 6.46 2.41 -13.18
C PRO A 54 7.83 1.85 -13.57
N TYR A 55 8.85 2.07 -12.73
CA TYR A 55 10.22 1.61 -12.98
C TYR A 55 10.42 0.09 -12.76
N GLN A 56 9.49 -0.59 -12.09
CA GLN A 56 9.59 -2.03 -11.85
C GLN A 56 9.53 -2.81 -13.16
N LEU A 57 10.30 -3.91 -13.24
CA LEU A 57 10.50 -4.61 -14.51
C LEU A 57 9.20 -5.16 -15.12
N LYS A 58 8.31 -5.75 -14.30
CA LYS A 58 7.00 -6.27 -14.73
C LYS A 58 6.13 -5.16 -15.32
N GLU A 59 6.01 -4.05 -14.59
CA GLU A 59 5.19 -2.90 -14.95
C GLU A 59 5.75 -2.17 -16.17
N ARG A 60 7.06 -1.88 -16.18
CA ARG A 60 7.76 -1.25 -17.31
C ARG A 60 7.58 -2.04 -18.61
N LYS A 61 7.69 -3.37 -18.56
CA LYS A 61 7.45 -4.24 -19.73
C LYS A 61 6.00 -4.21 -20.18
N ARG A 62 5.03 -4.15 -19.27
CA ARG A 62 3.61 -4.04 -19.60
C ARG A 62 3.31 -2.69 -20.27
N ILE A 63 3.72 -1.58 -19.66
CA ILE A 63 3.52 -0.22 -20.17
C ILE A 63 4.10 -0.06 -21.58
N LYS A 64 5.34 -0.50 -21.80
CA LYS A 64 5.97 -0.44 -23.13
C LYS A 64 5.25 -1.28 -24.18
N ARG A 65 4.76 -2.47 -23.83
CA ARG A 65 3.97 -3.33 -24.74
C ARG A 65 2.64 -2.70 -25.12
N ALA A 66 2.07 -1.90 -24.23
CA ALA A 66 0.86 -1.12 -24.48
C ALA A 66 1.11 0.16 -25.30
N GLY A 67 2.34 0.39 -25.80
CA GLY A 67 2.72 1.59 -26.55
C GLY A 67 2.96 2.83 -25.68
N GLY A 68 2.93 2.67 -24.35
CA GLY A 68 3.20 3.75 -23.41
C GLY A 68 4.68 3.99 -23.16
N PHE A 69 4.98 5.11 -22.52
CA PHE A 69 6.32 5.48 -22.07
C PHE A 69 6.34 5.81 -20.58
N ILE A 70 7.55 5.84 -20.03
CA ILE A 70 7.82 6.25 -18.65
C ILE A 70 8.85 7.36 -18.71
N SER A 71 8.59 8.46 -18.02
CA SER A 71 9.51 9.59 -17.90
C SER A 71 9.79 9.90 -16.44
N PHE A 72 10.90 10.59 -16.18
CA PHE A 72 11.29 11.02 -14.84
C PHE A 72 11.10 12.53 -14.71
N ASN A 73 10.30 12.97 -13.74
CA ASN A 73 10.12 14.38 -13.38
C ASN A 73 9.91 14.48 -11.86
N GLY A 74 11.01 14.44 -11.10
CA GLY A 74 11.01 14.27 -9.64
C GLY A 74 10.68 12.83 -9.19
N SER A 75 9.75 12.17 -9.89
CA SER A 75 9.44 10.74 -9.75
C SER A 75 9.22 10.09 -11.12
N TRP A 76 9.30 8.76 -11.18
CA TRP A 76 9.00 8.00 -12.40
C TRP A 76 7.50 7.97 -12.66
N ARG A 77 7.08 8.38 -13.86
CA ARG A 77 5.67 8.57 -14.20
C ARG A 77 5.28 7.88 -15.50
N VAL A 78 4.13 7.22 -15.53
CA VAL A 78 3.49 6.64 -16.72
C VAL A 78 2.93 7.77 -17.58
N GLN A 79 3.28 7.80 -18.86
CA GLN A 79 2.94 8.90 -19.79
C GLN A 79 3.38 10.29 -19.29
N GLY A 80 4.31 10.37 -18.34
CA GLY A 80 4.68 11.61 -17.66
C GLY A 80 3.64 12.16 -16.68
N ILE A 81 2.56 11.42 -16.42
CA ILE A 81 1.41 11.86 -15.63
C ILE A 81 1.41 11.18 -14.25
N LEU A 82 1.20 9.87 -14.20
CA LEU A 82 0.90 9.14 -12.96
C LEU A 82 2.13 8.44 -12.37
N ALA A 83 2.41 8.63 -11.08
CA ALA A 83 3.60 8.09 -10.40
C ALA A 83 3.52 6.59 -10.01
N MET A 84 2.41 5.94 -10.38
CA MET A 84 2.13 4.51 -10.21
C MET A 84 1.68 3.89 -11.52
N SER A 85 1.82 2.57 -11.64
CA SER A 85 1.46 1.83 -12.86
C SER A 85 0.09 1.16 -12.79
N ARG A 86 -0.55 1.13 -11.62
CA ARG A 86 -1.86 0.52 -11.40
C ARG A 86 -2.70 1.37 -10.48
N SER A 87 -3.98 1.50 -10.77
CA SER A 87 -4.94 2.27 -9.97
C SER A 87 -6.39 1.90 -10.30
N LEU A 88 -7.27 2.12 -9.33
CA LEU A 88 -8.70 2.26 -9.58
C LEU A 88 -8.95 3.69 -10.09
N GLY A 89 -9.97 3.92 -10.93
CA GLY A 89 -10.16 5.23 -11.58
C GLY A 89 -9.15 5.51 -12.71
N ASP A 90 -8.65 6.74 -12.87
CA ASP A 90 -7.68 7.13 -13.92
C ASP A 90 -8.07 6.67 -15.35
N TYR A 91 -9.36 6.72 -15.67
CA TYR A 91 -9.91 6.20 -16.94
C TYR A 91 -9.18 6.66 -18.20
N PRO A 92 -8.71 7.93 -18.33
CA PRO A 92 -7.95 8.35 -19.51
C PRO A 92 -6.71 7.50 -19.79
N LEU A 93 -6.06 6.96 -18.76
CA LEU A 93 -4.87 6.12 -18.87
C LEU A 93 -5.19 4.62 -19.08
N LYS A 94 -6.45 4.22 -18.85
CA LYS A 94 -6.93 2.84 -19.06
C LYS A 94 -7.24 2.52 -20.51
N ASN A 95 -7.67 3.51 -21.29
CA ASN A 95 -7.93 3.35 -22.73
C ASN A 95 -6.69 2.88 -23.51
N LEU A 96 -5.50 3.30 -23.06
CA LEU A 96 -4.21 2.87 -23.62
C LEU A 96 -3.64 1.63 -22.93
N ASN A 97 -4.32 1.09 -21.90
CA ASN A 97 -3.86 -0.03 -21.08
C ASN A 97 -2.47 0.19 -20.44
N VAL A 98 -2.06 1.45 -20.27
CA VAL A 98 -0.78 1.84 -19.65
C VAL A 98 -0.90 1.88 -18.13
N VAL A 99 -2.10 2.13 -17.60
CA VAL A 99 -2.48 1.92 -16.20
C VAL A 99 -3.59 0.88 -16.16
N ILE A 100 -3.52 -0.06 -15.22
CA ILE A 100 -4.48 -1.16 -15.10
C ILE A 100 -5.06 -1.25 -13.68
N PRO A 101 -6.31 -1.72 -13.52
CA PRO A 101 -6.91 -1.92 -12.21
C PRO A 101 -6.62 -3.29 -11.59
N ASP A 102 -5.89 -4.17 -12.30
CA ASP A 102 -5.69 -5.55 -11.85
C ASP A 102 -4.83 -5.62 -10.57
N PRO A 103 -5.33 -6.25 -9.50
CA PRO A 103 -4.57 -6.42 -8.27
C PRO A 103 -3.49 -7.49 -8.41
N ASP A 104 -2.39 -7.31 -7.68
CA ASP A 104 -1.58 -8.45 -7.25
C ASP A 104 -2.19 -8.97 -5.93
N ILE A 105 -2.41 -10.30 -5.84
CA ILE A 105 -3.04 -10.96 -4.68
C ILE A 105 -2.05 -11.97 -4.10
N LEU A 106 -1.80 -11.89 -2.81
CA LEU A 106 -0.93 -12.79 -2.05
C LEU A 106 -1.71 -13.36 -0.85
N THR A 107 -1.50 -14.64 -0.54
CA THR A 107 -2.11 -15.30 0.62
C THR A 107 -1.01 -15.84 1.53
N PHE A 108 -1.19 -15.62 2.83
CA PHE A 108 -0.22 -15.93 3.88
C PHE A 108 -0.87 -16.83 4.94
N ASP A 109 -0.13 -17.84 5.38
CA ASP A 109 -0.54 -18.80 6.42
C ASP A 109 -0.15 -18.26 7.80
N LEU A 110 -1.15 -17.88 8.60
CA LEU A 110 -0.96 -17.26 9.91
C LEU A 110 -0.48 -18.25 10.98
N ASP A 111 -0.77 -19.55 10.84
CA ASP A 111 -0.26 -20.57 11.78
C ASP A 111 1.26 -20.71 11.65
N LYS A 112 1.78 -20.52 10.43
CA LYS A 112 3.23 -20.52 10.17
C LYS A 112 3.88 -19.22 10.63
N LEU A 113 3.29 -18.08 10.30
CA LEU A 113 3.88 -16.76 10.57
C LEU A 113 3.74 -16.32 12.03
N GLN A 114 2.65 -16.70 12.69
CA GLN A 114 2.31 -16.29 14.06
C GLN A 114 2.55 -14.79 14.29
N PRO A 115 1.91 -13.91 13.49
CA PRO A 115 2.26 -12.50 13.49
C PRO A 115 1.89 -11.79 14.79
N GLU A 116 2.70 -10.80 15.16
CA GLU A 116 2.39 -9.91 16.27
C GLU A 116 1.43 -8.79 15.82
N PHE A 117 1.69 -8.18 14.66
CA PHE A 117 0.89 -7.11 14.08
C PHE A 117 1.14 -6.98 12.58
N MET A 118 0.28 -6.21 11.90
CA MET A 118 0.51 -5.73 10.54
C MET A 118 0.28 -4.23 10.42
N ILE A 119 0.96 -3.62 9.46
CA ILE A 119 0.90 -2.20 9.09
C ILE A 119 0.35 -2.14 7.66
N LEU A 120 -0.73 -1.40 7.45
CA LEU A 120 -1.25 -1.04 6.14
C LEU A 120 -1.14 0.49 6.00
N ALA A 121 -0.46 0.98 4.98
CA ALA A 121 -0.25 2.42 4.84
C ALA A 121 -0.12 2.89 3.38
N SER A 122 -0.40 4.19 3.18
CA SER A 122 -0.08 4.89 1.94
C SER A 122 1.44 5.07 1.76
N ASP A 123 1.86 5.40 0.55
CA ASP A 123 3.25 5.72 0.20
C ASP A 123 3.80 6.89 1.02
N GLY A 124 2.96 7.81 1.49
CA GLY A 124 3.35 8.83 2.46
C GLY A 124 4.06 8.29 3.71
N LEU A 125 3.88 7.02 4.10
CA LEU A 125 4.75 6.34 5.07
C LEU A 125 5.99 5.73 4.41
N TRP A 126 5.80 4.95 3.35
CA TRP A 126 6.82 4.08 2.76
C TRP A 126 7.92 4.83 1.99
N ASP A 127 7.67 6.07 1.61
CA ASP A 127 8.69 6.97 1.05
C ASP A 127 9.69 7.43 2.13
N ALA A 128 9.28 7.41 3.41
CA ALA A 128 10.10 7.83 4.54
C ALA A 128 10.65 6.67 5.39
N PHE A 129 10.09 5.46 5.28
CA PHE A 129 10.44 4.29 6.10
C PHE A 129 10.68 3.04 5.26
N SER A 130 11.71 2.27 5.60
CA SER A 130 11.79 0.87 5.14
C SER A 130 10.79 -0.01 5.89
N ASN A 131 10.53 -1.21 5.36
CA ASN A 131 9.67 -2.19 6.01
C ASN A 131 10.17 -2.53 7.42
N GLU A 132 11.48 -2.75 7.57
CA GLU A 132 12.15 -3.11 8.81
C GLU A 132 12.15 -1.95 9.82
N GLU A 133 12.38 -0.72 9.36
CA GLU A 133 12.30 0.47 10.21
C GLU A 133 10.89 0.66 10.78
N ALA A 134 9.86 0.53 9.93
CA ALA A 134 8.47 0.68 10.35
C ALA A 134 8.07 -0.40 11.37
N VAL A 135 8.43 -1.66 11.11
CA VAL A 135 8.17 -2.78 12.04
C VAL A 135 8.86 -2.55 13.38
N ARG A 136 10.15 -2.22 13.40
CA ARG A 136 10.85 -1.92 14.66
C ARG A 136 10.22 -0.75 15.41
N PHE A 137 9.87 0.32 14.68
CA PHE A 137 9.26 1.51 15.27
C PHE A 137 7.93 1.21 15.98
N ILE A 138 7.06 0.41 15.33
CA ILE A 138 5.76 0.02 15.87
C ILE A 138 5.89 -1.01 16.98
N LYS A 139 6.82 -1.96 16.88
CA LYS A 139 7.03 -3.02 17.88
C LYS A 139 7.27 -2.44 19.28
N ASP A 140 8.07 -1.38 19.37
CA ASP A 140 8.37 -0.69 20.64
C ASP A 140 7.19 0.17 21.18
N ARG A 141 6.08 0.26 20.44
CA ARG A 141 4.96 1.21 20.67
C ARG A 141 3.59 0.54 20.61
N LEU A 142 3.53 -0.79 20.65
CA LEU A 142 2.27 -1.52 20.61
C LEU A 142 1.35 -1.25 21.81
N ASP A 143 1.87 -0.67 22.89
CA ASP A 143 1.09 -0.28 24.07
C ASP A 143 0.63 1.19 24.02
N GLU A 144 1.04 1.95 23.00
CA GLU A 144 0.55 3.31 22.77
C GLU A 144 -0.89 3.29 22.19
N PRO A 145 -1.65 4.40 22.33
CA PRO A 145 -2.92 4.57 21.64
C PRO A 145 -2.80 4.30 20.13
N HIS A 146 -3.77 3.58 19.58
CA HIS A 146 -3.77 3.14 18.17
C HIS A 146 -2.53 2.32 17.78
N PHE A 147 -1.91 1.61 18.72
CA PHE A 147 -0.78 0.72 18.50
C PHE A 147 0.41 1.41 17.81
N GLY A 148 0.70 2.67 18.18
CA GLY A 148 1.79 3.46 17.61
C GLY A 148 1.52 4.06 16.23
N ALA A 149 0.33 3.86 15.64
CA ALA A 149 -0.01 4.38 14.31
C ALA A 149 0.10 5.91 14.24
N LYS A 150 -0.38 6.64 15.26
CA LYS A 150 -0.27 8.10 15.31
C LYS A 150 1.20 8.54 15.38
N SER A 151 2.00 7.84 16.17
CA SER A 151 3.42 8.16 16.37
C SER A 151 4.20 8.00 15.08
N ILE A 152 3.98 6.92 14.31
CA ILE A 152 4.70 6.72 13.05
C ILE A 152 4.26 7.70 11.96
N VAL A 153 2.98 8.08 11.93
CA VAL A 153 2.47 9.15 11.04
C VAL A 153 3.20 10.47 11.31
N LEU A 154 3.29 10.87 12.59
CA LEU A 154 4.01 12.09 12.98
C LEU A 154 5.49 12.00 12.64
N GLN A 155 6.13 10.86 12.85
CA GLN A 155 7.53 10.69 12.47
C GLN A 155 7.74 10.78 10.95
N SER A 156 6.85 10.24 10.12
CA SER A 156 6.91 10.42 8.67
C SER A 156 6.75 11.89 8.28
N PHE A 157 5.82 12.60 8.92
CA PHE A 157 5.65 14.05 8.74
C PHE A 157 6.93 14.82 9.12
N TYR A 158 7.55 14.52 10.26
CA TYR A 158 8.80 15.17 10.69
C TYR A 158 10.01 14.83 9.82
N ARG A 159 10.00 13.68 9.14
CA ARG A 159 10.98 13.34 8.09
C ARG A 159 10.77 14.15 6.80
N GLY A 160 9.73 14.98 6.73
CA GLY A 160 9.48 15.90 5.62
C GLY A 160 8.62 15.32 4.51
N CYS A 161 7.77 14.32 4.81
CA CYS A 161 6.83 13.79 3.83
C CYS A 161 5.89 14.90 3.31
N PRO A 162 5.87 15.18 2.00
CA PRO A 162 5.07 16.25 1.42
C PRO A 162 3.61 15.82 1.11
N ASP A 163 3.27 14.54 1.33
CA ASP A 163 2.00 13.94 0.92
C ASP A 163 1.11 13.60 2.12
N ASN A 164 -0.11 13.12 1.84
CA ASN A 164 -1.01 12.56 2.83
C ASN A 164 -0.48 11.24 3.38
N ILE A 165 -0.52 11.11 4.71
CA ILE A 165 0.03 9.97 5.43
C ILE A 165 -1.12 9.26 6.13
N THR A 166 -1.45 8.07 5.68
CA THR A 166 -2.46 7.21 6.31
C THR A 166 -1.81 5.91 6.73
N VAL A 167 -1.97 5.55 8.01
CA VAL A 167 -1.43 4.32 8.59
C VAL A 167 -2.48 3.64 9.45
N MET A 168 -2.68 2.34 9.22
CA MET A 168 -3.47 1.46 10.06
C MET A 168 -2.56 0.37 10.62
N VAL A 169 -2.60 0.19 11.94
CA VAL A 169 -1.91 -0.91 12.62
C VAL A 169 -2.96 -1.87 13.17
N VAL A 170 -2.82 -3.15 12.84
CA VAL A 170 -3.69 -4.23 13.34
C VAL A 170 -2.85 -5.17 14.18
N LYS A 171 -3.07 -5.17 15.49
CA LYS A 171 -2.45 -6.09 16.43
C LYS A 171 -3.20 -7.42 16.43
N PHE A 172 -2.51 -8.53 16.19
CA PHE A 172 -3.12 -9.86 16.27
C PHE A 172 -3.26 -10.27 17.74
N ARG A 173 -4.32 -11.03 18.04
CA ARG A 173 -4.49 -11.62 19.37
C ARG A 173 -3.74 -12.94 19.39
N ASN A 174 -2.81 -13.10 20.34
CA ASN A 174 -2.22 -14.40 20.61
C ASN A 174 -3.27 -15.27 21.31
N SER A 175 -3.66 -16.37 20.66
CA SER A 175 -4.62 -17.35 21.18
C SER A 175 -4.11 -18.13 22.42
N SER A 176 -2.90 -17.87 22.89
CA SER A 176 -2.24 -18.59 24.00
C SER A 176 -2.48 -18.00 25.39
N LYS A 177 -3.45 -17.10 25.58
CA LYS A 177 -3.76 -16.49 26.90
C LYS A 177 -5.25 -16.43 27.26
N THR A 178 -6.07 -17.39 26.83
CA THR A 178 -7.50 -17.40 27.21
C THR A 178 -8.00 -18.74 27.76
N GLU A 179 -7.10 -19.52 28.35
CA GLU A 179 -7.45 -20.57 29.31
C GLU A 179 -6.76 -20.24 30.63
N GLU A 180 -7.52 -19.60 31.54
CA GLU A 180 -7.32 -19.41 33.00
C GLU A 180 -7.70 -17.99 33.44
N GLN A 181 -9.01 -17.80 33.70
CA GLN A 181 -9.55 -17.20 34.91
C GLN A 181 -11.07 -17.40 34.97
#